data_AF-A0A345RL56-F1
#
_entry.id   AF-A0A345RL56-F1
#
_cell.length_a   1.000
_cell.length_b   1.000
_cell.length_c   1.000
_cell.angle_alpha   90.00
_cell.angle_beta   90.00
_cell.angle_gamma   90.00
#
_symmetry.space_group_name_H-M   'P 1'
#
loop_
_entity.id
_entity.type
_entity.pdbx_description
1 polymer ?
#
loop_
_entity_poly.entity_id
_entity_poly.type
_entity_poly.pdbx_seq_one_letter_code
_entity_poly.pdbx_strand_id
1 'polypeptide(L)'
;MALTTTDHIHTLHRSPLIMAPILHAFYSELKVTQKNILFSYLVLPLVLHDATASYLHRISERNTWRTMISDKTRIAGVHKRIHSLREITNTTLMSLVSAEYLTVDDEMVVRATRKTFPPLQGMGQKVTSARNLAKLLEDREAPRVYKSLGIIQL
;
A
#
# COMPACT_ATOMS: atom_id res chain seq x y z
N MET A 1 14.30 28.69 3.50
CA MET A 1 14.22 28.12 4.87
C MET A 1 15.05 26.87 4.91
N ALA A 2 16.01 26.77 5.82
CA ALA A 2 16.86 25.58 5.96
C ALA A 2 16.08 24.48 6.68
N LEU A 3 16.07 23.27 6.11
CA LEU A 3 15.44 22.09 6.69
C LEU A 3 16.22 21.65 7.93
N THR A 4 15.51 21.24 8.99
CA THR A 4 16.15 20.75 10.22
C THR A 4 16.50 19.26 10.12
N THR A 5 17.44 18.77 10.92
CA THR A 5 17.83 17.35 10.98
C THR A 5 16.64 16.43 11.27
N THR A 6 15.66 16.89 12.06
CA THR A 6 14.39 16.20 12.31
C THR A 6 13.51 16.14 11.07
N ASP A 7 13.46 17.20 10.26
CA ASP A 7 12.75 17.20 8.98
C ASP A 7 13.38 16.22 7.98
N HIS A 8 14.71 16.09 8.01
CA HIS A 8 15.45 15.10 7.22
C HIS A 8 15.13 13.66 7.61
N ILE A 9 14.97 13.36 8.91
CA ILE A 9 14.58 12.02 9.38
C ILE A 9 13.14 11.70 8.96
N HIS A 10 12.21 12.65 9.09
CA HIS A 10 10.82 12.46 8.65
C HIS A 10 10.69 12.30 7.12
N THR A 11 11.51 13.00 6.33
CA THR A 11 11.58 12.80 4.86
C THR A 11 12.25 11.48 4.49
N LEU A 12 13.26 11.03 5.25
CA LEU A 12 13.88 9.72 5.03
C LEU A 12 12.85 8.60 5.25
N HIS A 13 12.10 8.64 6.35
CA HIS A 13 11.03 7.67 6.66
C HIS A 13 9.87 7.65 5.66
N ARG A 14 9.75 8.69 4.81
CA ARG A 14 8.78 8.78 3.71
C ARG A 14 9.46 8.91 2.34
N SER A 15 10.65 8.34 2.19
CA SER A 15 11.33 8.25 0.90
C SER A 15 10.73 7.14 0.02
N PRO A 16 10.68 7.30 -1.32
CA PRO A 16 10.26 6.25 -2.24
C PRO A 16 11.04 4.95 -2.04
N LEU A 17 12.33 5.05 -1.69
CA LEU A 17 13.18 3.88 -1.43
C LEU A 17 12.67 3.03 -0.26
N ILE A 18 12.13 3.67 0.77
CA ILE A 18 11.58 3.02 1.96
C ILE A 18 10.19 2.43 1.68
N MET A 19 9.41 3.07 0.82
CA MET A 19 8.05 2.65 0.47
C MET A 19 8.00 1.58 -0.63
N ALA A 20 8.99 1.54 -1.51
CA ALA A 20 9.06 0.63 -2.65
C ALA A 20 8.90 -0.86 -2.27
N PRO A 21 9.58 -1.39 -1.24
CA PRO A 21 9.41 -2.77 -0.80
C PRO A 21 7.98 -3.09 -0.36
N ILE A 22 7.26 -2.11 0.22
CA ILE A 22 5.89 -2.27 0.71
C ILE A 22 4.93 -2.41 -0.49
N LEU A 23 5.01 -1.48 -1.45
CA LEU A 23 4.18 -1.54 -2.66
C LEU A 23 4.50 -2.76 -3.52
N HIS A 24 5.79 -3.08 -3.69
CA HIS A 24 6.21 -4.27 -4.42
C HIS A 24 5.65 -5.54 -3.76
N ALA A 25 5.80 -5.69 -2.45
CA ALA A 25 5.29 -6.87 -1.74
C ALA A 25 3.76 -7.03 -1.86
N PHE A 26 3.02 -5.93 -1.88
CA PHE A 26 1.58 -5.97 -2.17
C PHE A 26 1.30 -6.53 -3.56
N TYR A 27 1.94 -6.00 -4.61
CA TYR A 27 1.70 -6.45 -5.99
C TYR A 27 2.29 -7.82 -6.32
N SER A 28 3.33 -8.27 -5.61
CA SER A 28 3.84 -9.63 -5.74
C SER A 28 2.86 -10.68 -5.23
N GLU A 29 1.98 -10.31 -4.30
CA GLU A 29 0.98 -11.20 -3.69
C GLU A 29 -0.42 -11.01 -4.30
N LEU A 30 -0.72 -9.82 -4.82
CA LEU A 30 -2.03 -9.51 -5.38
C LEU A 30 -2.28 -10.30 -6.66
N LYS A 31 -3.37 -11.08 -6.68
CA LYS A 31 -3.90 -11.64 -7.93
C LYS A 31 -4.29 -10.52 -8.88
N VAL A 32 -3.84 -10.64 -10.12
CA VAL A 32 -4.01 -9.59 -11.10
C VAL A 32 -5.50 -9.36 -11.40
N THR A 33 -5.92 -8.10 -11.26
CA THR A 33 -7.28 -7.63 -11.51
C THR A 33 -7.24 -6.35 -12.35
N GLN A 34 -8.33 -6.03 -13.05
CA GLN A 34 -8.40 -4.81 -13.87
C GLN A 34 -8.27 -3.55 -13.01
N LYS A 35 -7.57 -2.54 -13.54
CA LYS A 35 -7.36 -1.23 -12.88
C LYS A 35 -6.81 -1.36 -11.46
N ASN A 36 -6.06 -2.43 -11.18
CA ASN A 36 -5.51 -2.69 -9.85
C ASN A 36 -4.50 -1.63 -9.40
N ILE A 37 -4.01 -0.76 -10.31
CA ILE A 37 -3.18 0.40 -9.96
C ILE A 37 -3.82 1.28 -8.88
N LEU A 38 -5.14 1.34 -8.85
CA LEU A 38 -5.88 2.11 -7.85
C LEU A 38 -5.61 1.60 -6.44
N PHE A 39 -5.31 0.32 -6.25
CA PHE A 39 -4.96 -0.20 -4.93
C PHE A 39 -3.69 0.40 -4.35
N SER A 40 -2.76 0.90 -5.18
CA SER A 40 -1.53 1.55 -4.71
C SER A 40 -1.81 2.66 -3.72
N TYR A 41 -2.87 3.43 -3.97
CA TYR A 41 -3.26 4.54 -3.12
C TYR A 41 -3.91 4.11 -1.80
N LEU A 42 -4.20 2.81 -1.60
CA LEU A 42 -4.66 2.25 -0.33
C LEU A 42 -3.54 1.56 0.45
N VAL A 43 -2.50 1.06 -0.22
CA VAL A 43 -1.43 0.28 0.44
C VAL A 43 -0.75 1.09 1.53
N LEU A 44 -0.14 2.24 1.20
CA LEU A 44 0.59 3.03 2.20
C LEU A 44 -0.33 3.59 3.29
N PRO A 45 -1.52 4.16 2.98
CA PRO A 45 -2.45 4.64 4.02
C PRO A 45 -2.92 3.59 5.03
N LEU A 46 -2.97 2.32 4.63
CA LEU A 46 -3.41 1.22 5.50
C LEU A 46 -2.22 0.54 6.20
N VAL A 47 -1.10 0.34 5.51
CA VAL A 47 0.07 -0.36 6.06
C VAL A 47 0.91 0.53 6.98
N LEU A 48 0.86 1.85 6.81
CA LEU A 48 1.59 2.80 7.67
C LEU A 48 0.79 3.26 8.89
N HIS A 49 -0.51 2.96 8.94
CA HIS A 49 -1.37 3.35 10.06
C HIS A 49 -1.38 2.26 11.14
N ASP A 50 -0.95 2.58 12.36
CA ASP A 50 -0.64 1.58 13.39
C ASP A 50 -1.76 0.58 13.69
N ALA A 51 -3.01 1.06 13.86
CA ALA A 51 -4.14 0.17 14.17
C ALA A 51 -4.41 -0.82 13.02
N THR A 52 -4.29 -0.36 11.78
CA THR A 52 -4.52 -1.18 10.59
C THR A 52 -3.34 -2.10 10.33
N ALA A 53 -2.11 -1.60 10.45
CA ALA A 53 -0.88 -2.37 10.31
C ALA A 53 -0.80 -3.52 11.31
N SER A 54 -1.15 -3.25 12.58
CA SER A 54 -1.19 -4.26 13.65
C SER A 54 -2.23 -5.33 13.38
N TYR A 55 -3.40 -4.95 12.86
CA TYR A 55 -4.42 -5.91 12.44
C TYR A 55 -3.91 -6.75 11.27
N LEU A 56 -3.47 -6.12 10.18
CA LEU A 56 -2.97 -6.77 8.97
C LEU A 56 -1.80 -7.72 9.25
N HIS A 57 -0.94 -7.41 10.22
CA HIS A 57 0.16 -8.30 10.57
C HIS A 57 -0.30 -9.59 11.25
N ARG A 58 -1.45 -9.56 11.94
CA ARG A 58 -1.97 -10.66 12.77
C ARG A 58 -3.11 -11.44 12.11
N ILE A 59 -3.55 -11.05 10.92
CA ILE A 59 -4.67 -11.73 10.27
C ILE A 59 -4.30 -13.16 9.85
N SER A 60 -5.34 -13.98 9.73
CA SER A 60 -5.32 -15.33 9.16
C SER A 60 -6.30 -15.40 7.98
N GLU A 61 -6.37 -16.55 7.31
CA GLU A 61 -7.28 -16.80 6.19
C GLU A 61 -8.77 -16.62 6.52
N ARG A 62 -9.14 -16.68 7.81
CA ARG A 62 -10.52 -16.45 8.26
C ARG A 62 -10.93 -14.97 8.24
N ASN A 63 -9.96 -14.07 8.21
CA ASN A 63 -10.21 -12.64 8.19
C ASN A 63 -10.61 -12.20 6.79
N THR A 64 -11.64 -11.35 6.72
CA THR A 64 -12.15 -10.80 5.47
C THR A 64 -12.00 -9.29 5.46
N TRP A 65 -12.04 -8.70 4.28
CA TRP A 65 -12.14 -7.25 4.12
C TRP A 65 -13.26 -6.64 4.98
N ARG A 66 -14.44 -7.29 5.03
CA ARG A 66 -15.58 -6.85 5.85
C ARG A 66 -15.23 -6.79 7.34
N THR A 67 -14.51 -7.79 7.87
CA THR A 67 -14.06 -7.80 9.26
C THR A 67 -12.92 -6.81 9.54
N MET A 68 -12.18 -6.39 8.52
CA MET A 68 -11.18 -5.34 8.65
C MET A 68 -11.87 -3.98 8.84
N ILE A 69 -12.79 -3.64 7.95
CA ILE A 69 -13.45 -2.33 7.92
C ILE A 69 -14.54 -2.16 8.99
N SER A 70 -15.00 -3.24 9.64
CA SER A 70 -15.99 -3.14 10.72
C SER A 70 -15.46 -2.42 11.97
N ASP A 71 -14.14 -2.40 12.15
CA ASP A 71 -13.49 -1.64 13.22
C ASP A 71 -13.14 -0.23 12.74
N LYS A 72 -13.91 0.75 13.21
CA LYS A 72 -13.76 2.16 12.82
C LYS A 72 -12.37 2.72 13.11
N THR A 73 -11.68 2.21 14.15
CA THR A 73 -10.34 2.70 14.50
C THR A 73 -9.33 2.45 13.38
N ARG A 74 -9.52 1.40 12.56
CA ARG A 74 -8.62 1.03 11.46
C ARG A 74 -8.85 1.87 10.19
N ILE A 75 -10.05 2.40 10.01
CA ILE A 75 -10.42 3.15 8.80
C ILE A 75 -10.58 4.65 9.03
N ALA A 76 -10.63 5.09 10.28
CA ALA A 76 -10.73 6.51 10.63
C ALA A 76 -9.63 7.34 9.94
N GLY A 77 -10.03 8.42 9.26
CA GLY A 77 -9.10 9.32 8.57
C GLY A 77 -8.41 8.76 7.33
N VAL A 78 -8.83 7.60 6.80
CA VAL A 78 -8.19 6.98 5.62
C VAL A 78 -8.16 7.92 4.40
N HIS A 79 -9.21 8.71 4.18
CA HIS A 79 -9.28 9.72 3.10
C HIS A 79 -8.15 10.76 3.23
N LYS A 80 -7.88 11.27 4.43
CA LYS A 80 -6.80 12.23 4.67
C LYS A 80 -5.44 11.60 4.39
N ARG A 81 -5.25 10.33 4.80
CA ARG A 81 -4.00 9.61 4.55
C ARG A 81 -3.78 9.34 3.07
N ILE A 82 -4.83 8.96 2.32
CA ILE A 82 -4.77 8.80 0.86
C ILE A 82 -4.32 10.11 0.20
N HIS A 83 -4.94 11.23 0.57
CA HIS A 83 -4.58 12.54 0.06
C HIS A 83 -3.12 12.89 0.40
N SER A 84 -2.72 12.76 1.67
CA SER A 84 -1.37 13.13 2.11
C SER A 84 -0.26 12.23 1.56
N LEU A 85 -0.58 10.99 1.19
CA LEU A 85 0.39 10.01 0.67
C LEU A 85 0.32 9.85 -0.85
N ARG A 86 -0.51 10.63 -1.55
CA ARG A 86 -0.69 10.51 -3.01
C ARG A 86 0.62 10.71 -3.77
N GLU A 87 1.33 11.80 -3.48
CA GLU A 87 2.57 12.16 -4.17
C GLU A 87 3.64 11.08 -3.96
N ILE A 88 3.88 10.67 -2.71
CA ILE A 88 4.87 9.62 -2.42
C ILE A 88 4.47 8.28 -3.06
N THR A 89 3.18 7.95 -3.11
CA THR A 89 2.69 6.73 -3.79
C THR A 89 3.02 6.80 -5.29
N ASN A 90 2.72 7.92 -5.94
CA ASN A 90 3.00 8.12 -7.36
C ASN A 90 4.50 8.00 -7.66
N THR A 91 5.34 8.71 -6.92
CA THR A 91 6.80 8.66 -7.11
C THR A 91 7.35 7.26 -6.86
N THR A 92 6.84 6.55 -5.85
CA THR A 92 7.26 5.17 -5.56
C THR A 92 6.85 4.19 -6.66
N LEU A 93 5.62 4.29 -7.17
CA LEU A 93 5.18 3.49 -8.32
C LEU A 93 6.06 3.75 -9.54
N MET A 94 6.31 5.02 -9.85
CA MET A 94 7.16 5.40 -10.98
C MET A 94 8.57 4.80 -10.83
N SER A 95 9.20 4.94 -9.65
CA SER A 95 10.52 4.34 -9.40
C SER A 95 10.52 2.82 -9.55
N LEU A 96 9.47 2.14 -9.07
CA LEU A 96 9.33 0.69 -9.20
C LEU A 96 9.18 0.25 -10.67
N VAL A 97 8.46 1.02 -11.48
CA VAL A 97 8.30 0.76 -12.92
C VAL A 97 9.60 1.04 -13.65
N SER A 98 10.24 2.18 -13.41
CA SER A 98 11.53 2.53 -14.04
C SER A 98 12.66 1.55 -13.71
N ALA A 99 12.64 0.96 -12.51
CA ALA A 99 13.58 -0.07 -12.09
C ALA A 99 13.14 -1.51 -12.46
N GLU A 100 12.02 -1.65 -13.18
CA GLU A 100 11.42 -2.91 -13.65
C GLU A 100 11.08 -3.91 -12.53
N TYR A 101 10.77 -3.41 -11.33
CA TYR A 101 10.16 -4.22 -10.27
C TYR A 101 8.67 -4.42 -10.50
N LEU A 102 8.02 -3.44 -11.13
CA LEU A 102 6.63 -3.49 -11.57
C LEU A 102 6.56 -3.18 -13.06
N THR A 103 5.48 -3.64 -13.68
CA THR A 103 5.05 -3.23 -15.02
C THR A 103 3.63 -2.70 -14.92
N VAL A 104 3.28 -1.74 -15.78
CA VAL A 104 1.93 -1.20 -15.90
C VAL A 104 1.57 -1.23 -17.38
N ASP A 105 0.44 -1.83 -17.73
CA ASP A 105 -0.07 -1.84 -19.11
C ASP A 105 -1.10 -0.72 -19.36
N ASP A 106 -1.55 -0.62 -20.61
CA ASP A 106 -2.51 0.39 -21.08
C ASP A 106 -3.89 0.26 -20.40
N GLU A 107 -4.21 -0.91 -19.83
CA GLU A 107 -5.43 -1.15 -19.06
C GLU A 107 -5.29 -0.75 -17.58
N MET A 108 -4.18 -0.09 -17.23
CA MET A 108 -3.82 0.29 -15.87
C MET A 108 -3.68 -0.91 -14.92
N VAL A 109 -3.24 -2.05 -15.46
CA VAL A 109 -2.95 -3.25 -14.68
C VAL A 109 -1.47 -3.28 -14.33
N VAL A 110 -1.21 -3.30 -13.04
CA VAL A 110 0.10 -3.45 -12.44
C VAL A 110 0.40 -4.92 -12.22
N ARG A 111 1.60 -5.36 -12.62
CA ARG A 111 2.13 -6.70 -12.37
C ARG A 111 3.53 -6.62 -11.79
N ALA A 112 3.79 -7.37 -10.73
CA ALA A 112 5.15 -7.52 -10.21
C ALA A 112 5.99 -8.39 -11.14
N THR A 113 7.26 -8.03 -11.31
CA THR A 113 8.24 -8.86 -12.01
C THR A 113 8.84 -9.89 -11.04
N ARG A 114 9.81 -10.66 -11.51
CA ARG A 114 10.55 -11.62 -10.66
C ARG A 114 11.63 -10.95 -9.80
N LYS A 115 11.86 -9.63 -9.95
CA LYS A 115 12.85 -8.91 -9.13
C LYS A 115 12.39 -8.90 -7.66
N THR A 116 13.35 -8.96 -6.75
CA THR A 116 13.07 -8.97 -5.31
C THR A 116 13.95 -7.96 -4.60
N PHE A 117 13.42 -7.36 -3.53
CA PHE A 117 14.22 -6.52 -2.65
C PHE A 117 15.08 -7.38 -1.73
N PRO A 118 16.32 -6.94 -1.40
CA PRO A 118 17.06 -7.52 -0.31
C PRO A 118 16.29 -7.33 1.01
N PRO A 119 16.51 -8.19 2.03
CA PRO A 119 15.91 -7.99 3.34
C PRO A 119 16.29 -6.62 3.90
N LEU A 120 15.27 -5.79 4.20
CA LEU A 120 15.47 -4.49 4.83
C LEU A 120 15.15 -4.61 6.32
N GLN A 121 16.14 -4.31 7.15
CA GLN A 121 15.99 -4.36 8.60
C GLN A 121 14.87 -3.41 9.06
N GLY A 122 14.00 -3.88 9.96
CA GLY A 122 12.88 -3.10 10.48
C GLY A 122 11.65 -2.99 9.56
N MET A 123 11.69 -3.54 8.33
CA MET A 123 10.55 -3.49 7.39
C MET A 123 9.67 -4.75 7.36
N GLY A 124 10.10 -5.83 8.00
CA GLY A 124 9.42 -7.13 7.93
C GLY A 124 7.93 -7.07 8.26
N GLN A 125 7.55 -6.31 9.29
CA GLN A 125 6.15 -6.15 9.68
C GLN A 125 5.33 -5.46 8.58
N LYS A 126 5.83 -4.35 8.01
CA LYS A 126 5.12 -3.57 6.98
C LYS A 126 4.99 -4.36 5.68
N VAL A 127 6.06 -5.05 5.27
CA VAL A 127 6.05 -5.95 4.10
C VAL A 127 5.04 -7.07 4.29
N THR A 128 5.00 -7.68 5.47
CA THR A 128 4.02 -8.74 5.80
C THR A 128 2.59 -8.19 5.76
N SER A 129 2.34 -7.03 6.38
CA SER A 129 1.04 -6.38 6.35
C SER A 129 0.58 -6.02 4.94
N ALA A 130 1.50 -5.65 4.04
CA ALA A 130 1.21 -5.38 2.63
C ALA A 130 0.79 -6.64 1.86
N ARG A 131 1.49 -7.76 2.03
CA ARG A 131 1.09 -9.06 1.45
C ARG A 131 -0.28 -9.50 1.97
N ASN A 132 -0.49 -9.38 3.28
CA ASN A 132 -1.76 -9.72 3.91
C ASN A 132 -2.90 -8.82 3.42
N LEU A 133 -2.64 -7.53 3.17
CA LEU A 133 -3.60 -6.65 2.53
C LEU A 133 -3.95 -7.12 1.10
N ALA A 134 -2.98 -7.56 0.31
CA ALA A 134 -3.22 -8.09 -1.03
C ALA A 134 -4.17 -9.30 -1.00
N LYS A 135 -3.93 -10.26 -0.10
CA LYS A 135 -4.80 -11.42 0.11
C LYS A 135 -6.23 -11.03 0.49
N LEU A 136 -6.40 -10.03 1.36
CA LEU A 136 -7.74 -9.53 1.73
C LEU A 136 -8.50 -8.90 0.55
N LEU A 137 -7.78 -8.45 -0.47
CA LEU A 137 -8.30 -7.76 -1.64
C LEU A 137 -8.36 -8.63 -2.90
N GLU A 138 -7.88 -9.87 -2.85
CA GLU A 138 -7.62 -10.73 -4.02
C GLU A 138 -8.82 -10.88 -4.97
N ASP A 139 -10.03 -11.03 -4.43
CA ASP A 139 -11.27 -11.19 -5.21
C ASP A 139 -12.10 -9.90 -5.29
N ARG A 140 -11.44 -8.74 -5.22
CA ARG A 140 -12.11 -7.44 -5.18
C ARG A 140 -11.59 -6.51 -6.26
N GLU A 141 -12.51 -5.77 -6.84
CA GLU A 141 -12.19 -4.65 -7.73
C GLU A 141 -11.96 -3.39 -6.88
N ALA A 142 -10.95 -2.59 -7.26
CA ALA A 142 -10.61 -1.38 -6.53
C ALA A 142 -11.81 -0.44 -6.27
N PRO A 143 -12.68 -0.12 -7.25
CA PRO A 143 -13.85 0.75 -7.01
C PRO A 143 -14.77 0.26 -5.88
N ARG A 144 -14.99 -1.06 -5.76
CA ARG A 144 -15.81 -1.64 -4.70
C ARG A 144 -15.16 -1.48 -3.33
N VAL A 145 -13.84 -1.59 -3.27
CA VAL A 145 -13.04 -1.41 -2.05
C VAL A 145 -13.11 0.04 -1.59
N TYR A 146 -12.91 1.01 -2.50
CA TYR A 146 -13.09 2.44 -2.19
C TYR A 146 -14.48 2.76 -1.66
N LYS A 147 -15.53 2.27 -2.33
CA LYS A 147 -16.91 2.46 -1.89
C LYS A 147 -17.14 1.94 -0.47
N SER A 148 -16.57 0.78 -0.13
CA SER A 148 -16.70 0.20 1.22
C SER A 148 -15.96 0.98 2.32
N LEU A 149 -14.97 1.79 1.95
CA LEU A 149 -14.30 2.74 2.85
C LEU A 149 -15.06 4.07 2.98
N GLY A 150 -16.21 4.22 2.31
CA GLY A 150 -16.96 5.47 2.25
C GLY A 150 -16.31 6.52 1.36
N ILE A 151 -15.41 6.13 0.45
CA ILE A 151 -14.71 7.03 -0.47
C ILE A 151 -15.43 6.98 -1.81
N ILE A 152 -16.10 8.09 -2.16
CA ILE A 152 -16.97 8.19 -3.34
C ILE A 152 -16.27 8.95 -4.48
N GLN A 153 -15.24 9.75 -4.16
CA GLN A 153 -14.39 10.45 -5.13
C GLN A 153 -12.92 10.33 -4.69
N LEU A 154 -12.04 10.08 -5.66
CA LEU A 154 -10.58 10.06 -5.51
C LEU A 154 -10.01 11.38 -6.02
#